data_AF-A0A5P2GCX4-F1
#
_entry.id   AF-A0A5P2GCX4-F1
#
_cell.length_a   1.000
_cell.length_b   1.000
_cell.length_c   1.000
_cell.angle_alpha   90.00
_cell.angle_beta   90.00
_cell.angle_gamma   90.00
#
_symmetry.space_group_name_H-M   'P 1'
#
loop_
_entity.id
_entity.type
_entity.pdbx_description
1 polymer ?
#
loop_
_entity_poly.entity_id
_entity_poly.type
_entity_poly.pdbx_seq_one_letter_code
_entity_poly.pdbx_strand_id
1 'polypeptide(L)' 'MKKLIDLIRNAKNTNIMTLEQFKEKNFGQKGTAKRDALERGYKGFVQWVLKRNSQIGKKKS' A
#
# COMPACT_ATOMS: atom_id res chain seq x y z
N MET A 1 -21.77 -31.48 -6.95
CA MET A 1 -20.35 -31.50 -7.41
C MET A 1 -19.95 -30.23 -8.17
N LYS A 2 -20.58 -29.85 -9.30
CA LYS A 2 -20.27 -28.60 -10.03
C LYS A 2 -20.28 -27.33 -9.14
N LYS A 3 -21.36 -27.13 -8.37
CA LYS A 3 -21.52 -25.98 -7.45
C LYS A 3 -20.39 -25.87 -6.40
N LEU A 4 -19.85 -27.00 -5.93
CA LEU A 4 -18.76 -27.04 -4.96
C LEU A 4 -17.40 -26.72 -5.60
N ILE A 5 -17.17 -27.24 -6.81
CA ILE A 5 -15.98 -26.93 -7.60
C ILE A 5 -15.97 -25.43 -7.97
N ASP A 6 -17.12 -24.87 -8.34
CA ASP A 6 -17.27 -23.45 -8.69
C ASP A 6 -17.11 -22.54 -7.46
N LEU A 7 -17.59 -22.97 -6.29
CA LEU A 7 -17.37 -22.26 -5.01
C LEU A 7 -15.88 -22.25 -4.63
N ILE A 8 -15.18 -23.38 -4.75
CA ILE A 8 -13.73 -23.48 -4.49
C ILE A 8 -12.94 -22.67 -5.52
N ARG A 9 -13.39 -22.65 -6.79
CA ARG A 9 -12.74 -21.87 -7.86
C ARG A 9 -12.93 -20.36 -7.67
N ASN A 10 -14.08 -19.91 -7.12
CA ASN A 10 -14.36 -18.52 -6.78
C ASN A 10 -13.76 -18.07 -5.44
N ALA A 11 -13.57 -19.00 -4.49
CA ALA A 11 -12.97 -18.72 -3.18
C ALA A 11 -11.43 -18.68 -3.20
N LYS A 12 -10.80 -19.09 -4.31
CA LYS A 12 -9.35 -18.97 -4.51
C LYS A 12 -9.00 -17.52 -4.87
N ASN A 13 -8.63 -16.72 -3.86
CA ASN A 13 -7.86 -15.47 -3.99
C ASN A 13 -8.53 -14.23 -4.59
N THR A 14 -9.86 -14.06 -4.52
CA THR A 14 -10.50 -12.83 -5.03
C THR A 14 -10.25 -11.57 -4.17
N ASN A 15 -9.88 -11.74 -2.90
CA ASN A 15 -9.59 -10.64 -1.97
C ASN A 15 -8.09 -10.35 -1.77
N ILE A 16 -7.20 -11.16 -2.35
CA ILE A 16 -5.76 -10.96 -2.23
C ILE A 16 -5.29 -10.27 -3.51
N MET A 17 -4.81 -9.04 -3.36
CA MET A 17 -4.21 -8.28 -4.46
C MET A 17 -2.84 -7.75 -4.01
N THR A 18 -1.93 -7.60 -4.95
CA THR A 18 -0.64 -6.98 -4.66
C THR A 18 -0.85 -5.52 -4.26
N LEU A 19 0.11 -4.97 -3.51
CA LEU A 19 0.07 -3.56 -3.16
C LEU A 19 -0.05 -2.69 -4.42
N GLU A 20 0.65 -3.01 -5.51
CA GLU A 20 0.54 -2.27 -6.78
C GLU A 20 -0.85 -2.40 -7.42
N GLN A 21 -1.47 -3.58 -7.40
CA GLN A 21 -2.85 -3.76 -7.89
C GLN A 21 -3.86 -2.95 -7.04
N PHE A 22 -3.72 -2.96 -5.72
CA PHE A 22 -4.54 -2.14 -4.82
C PHE A 22 -4.40 -0.65 -5.14
N LYS A 23 -3.16 -0.22 -5.34
CA LYS A 23 -2.80 1.15 -5.63
C LYS A 23 -3.36 1.63 -6.96
N GLU A 24 -3.23 0.84 -8.01
CA GLU A 24 -3.80 1.15 -9.32
C GLU A 24 -5.34 1.20 -9.26
N LYS A 25 -5.96 0.20 -8.62
CA LYS A 25 -7.43 0.13 -8.45
C LYS A 25 -8.02 1.35 -7.73
N ASN A 26 -7.33 1.87 -6.71
CA ASN A 26 -7.87 2.94 -5.85
C ASN A 26 -7.36 4.34 -6.18
N PHE A 27 -6.14 4.46 -6.70
CA PHE A 27 -5.46 5.74 -6.90
C PHE A 27 -5.08 5.99 -8.37
N GLY A 28 -5.32 5.02 -9.26
CA GLY A 28 -4.95 5.10 -10.66
C GLY A 28 -3.50 4.69 -10.92
N GLN A 29 -3.13 4.72 -12.20
CA GLN A 29 -1.78 4.41 -12.66
C GLN A 29 -0.76 5.45 -12.17
N LYS A 30 0.53 5.09 -12.19
CA LYS A 30 1.65 5.99 -11.92
C LYS A 30 1.60 7.21 -12.83
N GLY A 31 1.87 8.39 -12.29
CA GLY A 31 1.78 9.67 -13.02
C GLY A 31 0.40 10.32 -13.01
N THR A 32 -0.62 9.68 -12.42
CA THR A 32 -1.91 10.35 -12.16
C THR A 32 -1.79 11.23 -10.91
N ALA A 33 -2.46 12.38 -10.89
CA ALA A 33 -2.38 13.31 -9.77
C ALA A 33 -2.71 12.67 -8.41
N LYS A 34 -3.70 11.77 -8.38
CA LYS A 34 -4.12 11.04 -7.18
C LYS A 34 -3.05 10.04 -6.72
N ARG A 35 -2.44 9.31 -7.65
CA ARG A 35 -1.34 8.39 -7.37
C ARG A 35 -0.09 9.11 -6.87
N ASP A 36 0.27 10.21 -7.51
CA ASP A 36 1.46 10.98 -7.16
C ASP A 36 1.30 11.69 -5.80
N ALA A 37 0.09 12.14 -5.47
CA ALA A 37 -0.20 12.70 -4.15
C ALA A 37 0.00 11.66 -3.03
N LEU A 38 -0.49 10.43 -3.23
CA LEU A 38 -0.27 9.32 -2.30
C LEU A 38 1.23 9.04 -2.10
N GLU A 39 2.00 8.93 -3.18
CA GLU A 39 3.43 8.60 -3.13
C GLU A 39 4.25 9.73 -2.48
N ARG A 40 3.95 11.00 -2.81
CA ARG A 40 4.59 12.15 -2.17
C ARG A 40 4.28 12.23 -0.67
N GLY A 41 3.03 11.98 -0.28
CA GLY A 41 2.61 11.96 1.11
C GLY A 41 3.36 10.89 1.92
N TYR A 42 3.44 9.66 1.38
CA TYR A 42 4.18 8.57 2.02
C TYR A 42 5.67 8.90 2.16
N LYS A 43 6.32 9.42 1.11
CA LYS A 43 7.72 9.84 1.19
C LYS A 43 7.94 10.92 2.25
N GLY A 44 7.06 11.92 2.31
CA GLY A 44 7.11 12.99 3.32
C GLY A 44 6.98 12.45 4.75
N PHE A 45 6.06 11.50 4.97
CA PHE A 45 5.90 10.83 6.26
C PHE A 45 7.17 10.09 6.69
N VAL A 46 7.77 9.29 5.80
CA VAL A 46 9.02 8.55 6.11
C VAL A 46 10.15 9.50 6.49
N GLN A 47 10.32 10.60 5.74
CA GLN A 47 11.34 11.60 6.06
C GLN A 47 11.13 12.24 7.44
N TRP A 48 9.89 12.58 7.78
CA TRP A 48 9.57 13.12 9.09
C TRP A 48 9.85 12.11 10.22
N VAL A 49 9.48 10.84 10.04
CA VAL A 49 9.75 9.77 11.03
C VAL A 49 11.25 9.59 11.24
N LEU A 50 12.03 9.52 10.15
CA LEU A 50 13.49 9.39 10.23
C LEU A 50 14.13 10.57 10.96
N LYS A 51 13.72 11.80 10.62
CA LYS A 51 14.19 13.02 11.30
C LYS A 51 13.86 12.99 12.79
N ARG A 52 12.63 12.63 13.15
CA ARG A 52 12.19 12.53 14.55
C ARG A 52 13.00 11.48 15.31
N ASN A 53 13.19 10.29 14.73
CA ASN A 53 13.94 9.21 15.36
C ASN A 53 15.42 9.57 15.55
N SER A 54 16.04 10.25 14.59
CA SER A 54 17.40 10.78 14.72
C SER A 54 17.53 11.75 15.90
N GLN A 55 16.53 12.60 16.12
CA GLN A 55 16.52 13.52 17.26
C GLN A 55 16.28 12.81 18.61
N ILE A 56 15.49 11.73 18.63
CA ILE A 56 15.27 10.92 19.83
C ILE A 56 16.58 10.22 20.25
N GLY A 57 17.35 9.71 19.30
CA GLY A 57 18.65 9.08 19.58
C GLY A 57 19.68 10.03 20.19
N LYS A 58 19.69 11.30 19.75
CA LYS A 58 20.61 12.34 20.26
C LYS A 58 20.30 12.81 21.68
N LYS A 59 19.06 12.67 22.17
CA LYS A 59 18.68 13.04 23.55
C LYS A 59 18.99 11.96 24.59
N LYS A 60 19.40 10.76 24.16
CA LYS A 60 19.74 9.63 25.04
C LYS A 60 21.26 9.44 25.21
N SER A 61 22.09 10.37 24.71
CA SER A 61 23.54 10.36 24.85
C SER A 61 24.02 11.54 25.70
#